data_AF-R1IPJ5-F1
#
_entry.id   AF-R1IPJ5-F1
#
_cell.length_a   1.000
_cell.length_b   1.000
_cell.length_c   1.000
_cell.angle_alpha   90.00
_cell.angle_beta   90.00
_cell.angle_gamma   90.00
#
_symmetry.space_group_name_H-M   'P 1'
#
loop_
_entity.id
_entity.type
_entity.pdbx_description
1 polymer ?
#
loop_
_entity_poly.entity_id
_entity_poly.type
_entity_poly.pdbx_seq_one_letter_code
_entity_poly.pdbx_strand_id
1 'polypeptide(L)'
;MSKPSKTKTSFYRRLLVAHLIDNGVNTVPAIMSETGMPRRTAQDTIEALGELDIETEFVGANKNGGYEIKDWGAINRTWVKKHLDEIKTLLEYPTSG
;
A
#
# COMPACT_ATOMS: atom_id res chain seq x y z
N MET A 1 -18.64 1.70 -16.68
CA MET A 1 -17.71 0.65 -16.19
C MET A 1 -18.32 0.00 -14.96
N SER A 2 -18.22 -1.32 -14.80
CA SER A 2 -18.73 -2.02 -13.61
C SER A 2 -17.87 -1.70 -12.39
N LYS A 3 -18.50 -1.48 -11.23
CA LYS A 3 -17.80 -1.28 -9.96
C LYS A 3 -16.87 -2.47 -9.66
N PRO A 4 -15.60 -2.26 -9.25
CA PRO A 4 -14.69 -3.35 -8.93
C PRO A 4 -15.19 -4.16 -7.73
N SER A 5 -14.91 -5.46 -7.72
CA SER A 5 -15.25 -6.33 -6.59
C SER A 5 -14.46 -5.95 -5.34
N LYS A 6 -15.02 -6.26 -4.16
CA LYS A 6 -14.34 -6.03 -2.87
C LYS A 6 -12.99 -6.74 -2.79
N THR A 7 -12.90 -7.94 -3.35
CA THR A 7 -11.65 -8.71 -3.43
C THR A 7 -10.60 -7.97 -4.25
N LYS A 8 -10.97 -7.44 -5.42
CA LYS A 8 -10.05 -6.70 -6.28
C LYS A 8 -9.58 -5.41 -5.62
N THR A 9 -10.49 -4.65 -5.00
CA THR A 9 -10.12 -3.40 -4.31
C THR A 9 -9.25 -3.65 -3.09
N SER A 10 -9.52 -4.69 -2.30
CA SER A 10 -8.66 -5.08 -1.18
C SER A 10 -7.25 -5.49 -1.63
N PHE A 11 -7.16 -6.31 -2.68
CA PHE A 11 -5.87 -6.71 -3.25
C PHE A 11 -5.07 -5.49 -3.75
N TYR A 12 -5.67 -4.62 -4.56
CA TYR A 12 -4.99 -3.45 -5.10
C TYR A 12 -4.60 -2.43 -4.04
N ARG A 13 -5.38 -2.30 -2.97
CA ARG A 13 -5.02 -1.44 -1.84
C ARG A 13 -3.73 -1.90 -1.16
N ARG A 14 -3.57 -3.21 -0.96
CA ARG A 14 -2.34 -3.80 -0.40
C ARG A 14 -1.14 -3.59 -1.32
N LEU A 15 -1.30 -3.79 -2.63
CA LEU A 15 -0.24 -3.51 -3.61
C LEU A 15 0.20 -2.04 -3.57
N LEU A 16 -0.76 -1.11 -3.51
CA LEU A 16 -0.48 0.31 -3.42
C LEU A 16 0.28 0.66 -2.13
N VAL A 17 -0.17 0.15 -0.97
CA VAL A 17 0.48 0.42 0.31
C VAL A 17 1.90 -0.16 0.36
N ALA A 18 2.11 -1.39 -0.14
CA ALA A 18 3.44 -1.96 -0.26
C ALA A 18 4.36 -1.08 -1.13
N HIS A 19 3.86 -0.61 -2.27
CA HIS A 19 4.59 0.29 -3.15
C HIS A 19 4.94 1.62 -2.46
N LEU A 20 4.00 2.21 -1.72
CA LEU A 20 4.22 3.46 -0.98
C LEU A 20 5.33 3.31 0.07
N ILE A 21 5.27 2.24 0.88
CA ILE A 21 6.29 1.94 1.91
C ILE A 21 7.67 1.79 1.28
N ASP A 22 7.76 1.00 0.22
CA ASP A 22 8.98 0.72 -0.54
C ASP A 22 9.57 1.97 -1.24
N ASN A 23 8.81 3.06 -1.33
CA ASN A 23 9.24 4.34 -1.89
C ASN A 23 9.29 5.47 -0.85
N GLY A 24 9.32 5.12 0.45
CA GLY A 24 9.55 6.06 1.55
C GLY A 24 8.30 6.71 2.15
N VAL A 25 7.11 6.43 1.60
CA VAL A 25 5.83 6.79 2.25
C VAL A 25 5.48 5.67 3.23
N ASN A 26 6.23 5.63 4.33
CA ASN A 26 6.33 4.46 5.17
C ASN A 26 5.85 4.67 6.61
N THR A 27 5.05 5.70 6.86
CA THR A 27 4.37 5.87 8.15
C THR A 27 2.87 5.90 7.92
N VAL A 28 2.09 5.49 8.92
CA VAL A 28 0.62 5.56 8.84
C VAL A 28 0.14 6.97 8.47
N PRO A 29 0.63 8.07 9.09
CA PRO A 29 0.25 9.41 8.68
C PRO A 29 0.61 9.75 7.21
N ALA A 30 1.79 9.34 6.73
CA ALA A 30 2.20 9.59 5.35
C ALA A 30 1.29 8.83 4.35
N ILE A 31 0.99 7.57 4.62
CA ILE A 31 0.09 6.76 3.80
C ILE A 31 -1.31 7.37 3.77
N MET A 32 -1.82 7.84 4.91
CA MET A 32 -3.11 8.55 4.98
C MET A 32 -3.09 9.82 4.12
N SER A 33 -2.01 10.60 4.16
CA SER A 33 -1.86 11.83 3.37
C SER A 33 -1.89 11.53 1.87
N GLU A 34 -1.22 10.48 1.42
CA GLU A 34 -1.14 10.10 0.00
C GLU A 34 -2.45 9.50 -0.54
N THR A 35 -3.23 8.85 0.31
CA THR A 35 -4.36 8.02 -0.14
C THR A 35 -5.73 8.51 0.31
N GLY A 36 -5.79 9.40 1.31
CA GLY A 36 -7.03 9.79 1.97
C GLY A 36 -7.67 8.69 2.83
N MET A 37 -6.98 7.55 3.03
CA MET A 37 -7.51 6.47 3.86
C MET A 37 -7.69 6.91 5.33
N PRO A 38 -8.72 6.41 6.03
CA PRO A 38 -8.77 6.48 7.49
C PRO A 38 -7.58 5.73 8.11
N ARG A 39 -7.13 6.20 9.29
CA ARG A 39 -6.00 5.61 10.02
C ARG A 39 -6.11 4.09 10.18
N ARG A 40 -7.29 3.61 10.59
CA ARG A 40 -7.52 2.17 10.81
C ARG A 40 -7.38 1.38 9.52
N THR A 41 -7.89 1.90 8.40
CA THR A 41 -7.73 1.27 7.08
C THR A 41 -6.28 1.18 6.63
N ALA A 42 -5.48 2.24 6.87
CA ALA A 42 -4.06 2.21 6.56
C ALA A 42 -3.33 1.14 7.41
N GLN A 43 -3.58 1.10 8.71
CA GLN A 43 -3.00 0.09 9.62
C GLN A 43 -3.39 -1.34 9.21
N ASP A 44 -4.68 -1.60 8.99
CA ASP A 44 -5.17 -2.91 8.56
C ASP A 44 -4.54 -3.36 7.25
N THR A 45 -4.35 -2.43 6.31
CA THR A 45 -3.76 -2.75 5.01
C THR A 45 -2.30 -3.17 5.18
N ILE A 46 -1.55 -2.51 6.06
CA ILE A 46 -0.16 -2.85 6.37
C ILE A 46 -0.08 -4.23 7.05
N GLU A 47 -0.92 -4.47 8.06
CA GLU A 47 -0.99 -5.75 8.77
C GLU A 47 -1.35 -6.90 7.82
N ALA A 48 -2.19 -6.65 6.82
CA ALA A 48 -2.62 -7.64 5.84
C ALA A 48 -1.65 -7.84 4.66
N LEU A 49 -0.48 -7.19 4.64
CA LEU A 49 0.53 -7.40 3.59
C LEU A 49 1.12 -8.82 3.65
N GLY A 50 1.32 -9.36 4.85
CA GLY A 50 1.83 -10.72 5.04
C GLY A 50 0.91 -11.81 4.47
N GLU A 51 -0.39 -11.56 4.32
CA GLU A 51 -1.31 -12.49 3.65
C GLU A 51 -1.04 -12.64 2.14
N LEU A 52 -0.23 -11.74 1.55
CA LEU A 52 0.22 -11.80 0.16
C LEU A 52 1.68 -12.22 0.04
N ASP A 53 2.27 -12.77 1.10
CA ASP A 53 3.69 -13.07 1.24
C ASP A 53 4.62 -11.83 1.12
N ILE A 54 4.06 -10.62 1.28
CA ILE A 54 4.87 -9.39 1.33
C ILE A 54 5.37 -9.21 2.77
N GLU A 55 6.66 -9.36 2.97
CA GLU A 55 7.31 -9.18 4.26
C GLU A 55 7.50 -7.70 4.56
N THR A 56 6.87 -7.23 5.64
CA THR A 56 6.89 -5.82 6.06
C THR A 56 7.23 -5.73 7.54
N GLU A 57 8.21 -4.90 7.87
CA GLU A 57 8.66 -4.71 9.25
C GLU A 57 8.59 -3.24 9.65
N PHE A 58 8.38 -2.95 10.95
CA PHE A 58 8.57 -1.61 11.48
C PHE A 58 10.00 -1.45 11.99
N VAL A 59 10.73 -0.49 11.43
CA VAL A 59 12.14 -0.21 11.73
C VAL A 59 12.31 1.16 12.38
N GLY A 60 13.25 1.25 13.32
CA GLY A 60 13.56 2.49 14.06
C GLY A 60 12.78 2.64 15.37
N ALA A 61 13.00 3.77 16.05
CA ALA A 61 12.37 4.06 17.33
C ALA A 61 10.89 4.45 17.17
N ASN A 62 10.02 4.09 18.12
CA ASN A 62 8.56 4.34 18.03
C ASN A 62 8.14 5.77 17.66
N LYS A 63 8.97 6.79 17.95
CA LYS A 63 8.68 8.19 17.61
C LYS A 63 9.06 8.59 16.18
N ASN A 64 10.07 7.95 15.59
CA ASN A 64 10.67 8.34 14.32
C ASN A 64 10.85 7.16 13.33
N GLY A 65 10.29 5.99 13.66
CA GLY A 65 10.37 4.79 12.86
C GLY A 65 9.31 4.77 11.76
N GLY A 66 9.47 3.82 10.85
CA GLY A 66 8.57 3.60 9.73
C GLY A 66 8.58 2.15 9.32
N TYR A 67 7.70 1.78 8.39
CA TYR A 67 7.65 0.47 7.80
C TYR A 67 8.73 0.32 6.73
N GLU A 68 9.14 -0.91 6.46
CA GLU A 68 10.06 -1.26 5.39
C GLU A 68 9.59 -2.56 4.75
N ILE A 69 9.57 -2.62 3.42
CA ILE A 69 9.33 -3.87 2.70
C ILE A 69 10.66 -4.63 2.62
N LYS A 70 10.71 -5.82 3.22
CA LYS A 70 11.89 -6.69 3.20
C LYS A 70 11.90 -7.62 2.00
N ASP A 71 10.73 -8.14 1.65
CA ASP A 71 10.52 -8.98 0.48
C ASP A 71 9.12 -8.74 -0.09
N TRP A 72 9.00 -8.76 -1.41
CA TRP A 72 7.73 -8.69 -2.11
C TRP A 72 7.09 -10.08 -2.29
N GLY A 73 7.81 -11.15 -1.96
CA GLY A 73 7.33 -12.53 -2.04
C GLY A 73 6.85 -12.88 -3.44
N ALA A 74 5.61 -13.37 -3.54
CA ALA A 74 4.99 -13.76 -4.81
C ALA A 74 4.59 -12.57 -5.71
N ILE A 75 4.68 -11.33 -5.21
CA ILE A 75 4.18 -10.14 -5.91
C ILE A 75 5.27 -9.51 -6.78
N ASN A 76 4.94 -9.26 -8.05
CA ASN A 76 5.85 -8.57 -8.97
C ASN A 76 5.85 -7.05 -8.73
N ARG A 77 6.82 -6.56 -7.96
CA ARG A 77 7.08 -5.14 -7.70
C ARG A 77 7.07 -4.25 -8.96
N THR A 78 7.71 -4.71 -10.04
CA THR A 78 7.83 -3.95 -11.28
C THR A 78 6.48 -3.79 -11.97
N TRP A 79 5.63 -4.83 -11.91
CA TRP A 79 4.27 -4.77 -12.43
C TRP A 79 3.45 -3.74 -11.65
N VAL A 80 3.55 -3.70 -10.32
CA VAL A 80 2.82 -2.73 -9.49
C VAL A 80 3.22 -1.31 -9.85
N LYS A 81 4.52 -1.02 -9.96
CA LYS A 81 5.02 0.30 -10.36
C LYS A 81 4.49 0.72 -11.73
N LYS A 82 4.44 -0.19 -12.70
CA LYS A 82 3.97 0.11 -14.06
C LYS A 82 2.47 0.44 -14.12
N HIS A 83 1.65 -0.13 -13.24
CA HIS A 83 0.19 0.03 -13.24
C HIS A 83 -0.31 0.91 -12.10
N LEU A 84 0.56 1.74 -11.51
CA LEU A 84 0.23 2.52 -10.31
C LEU A 84 -0.95 3.46 -10.53
N ASP A 85 -0.98 4.17 -11.65
CA ASP A 85 -2.06 5.12 -11.98
C ASP A 85 -3.40 4.42 -12.22
N GLU A 86 -3.38 3.25 -12.85
CA GLU A 86 -4.56 2.41 -13.05
C GLU A 86 -5.10 1.90 -11.70
N ILE A 87 -4.20 1.46 -10.81
CA ILE A 87 -4.55 1.02 -9.45
C ILE A 87 -5.19 2.17 -8.67
N LYS A 88 -4.56 3.36 -8.66
CA LYS A 88 -5.07 4.54 -7.96
C LYS A 88 -6.43 4.97 -8.51
N THR A 89 -6.58 5.01 -9.84
CA THR A 89 -7.84 5.34 -10.50
C THR A 89 -8.95 4.35 -10.14
N LEU A 90 -8.67 3.04 -10.14
CA LEU A 90 -9.65 2.01 -9.77
C LEU A 90 -10.08 2.11 -8.30
N LEU A 91 -9.18 2.55 -7.42
CA LEU A 91 -9.43 2.75 -6.00
C LEU A 91 -10.02 4.12 -5.67
N GLU A 92 -10.18 5.00 -6.67
CA GLU A 92 -10.65 6.38 -6.51
C GLU A 92 -9.71 7.20 -5.59
N TYR A 93 -8.40 6.92 -5.65
CA TYR A 93 -7.36 7.64 -4.91
C TYR A 93 -6.66 8.70 -5.77
N PRO A 94 -6.02 9.70 -5.14
CA PRO A 94 -5.33 10.76 -5.87
C PRO A 94 -4.25 10.20 -6.80
N THR A 95 -4.40 10.45 -8.10
CA THR A 95 -3.36 10.22 -9.11
C THR A 95 -2.42 11.41 -9.12
N SER A 96 -1.11 11.15 -9.15
CA SER A 96 -0.13 12.20 -9.41
C SER A 96 -0.29 12.58 -10.88
N GLY A 97 -0.85 13.76 -11.15
CA GLY A 97 -0.94 14.33 -12.50
C GLY A 97 0.40 14.84 -12.99
#